data_AF-A0A158R7F1-F1
#
_entry.id   AF-A0A158R7F1-F1
#
_cell.length_a   1.000
_cell.length_b   1.000
_cell.length_c   1.000
_cell.angle_alpha   90.00
_cell.angle_beta   90.00
_cell.angle_gamma   90.00
#
_symmetry.space_group_name_H-M   'P 1'
#
loop_
_entity.id
_entity.type
_entity.pdbx_description
1 polymer ?
#
loop_
_entity_poly.entity_id
_entity_poly.type
_entity_poly.pdbx_seq_one_letter_code
_entity_poly.pdbx_strand_id
1 'polypeptide(L)'
;MDKAAREQWVQSQSAFVSTAMSFVSGIVGLFTIVPLGFISDRFGRKCGLLIAYTGFGIEAVLNALVMLLHLPLWVLIVATLPSSILGNGLYGIMTQLYVCIADLTEQKAEVMERRLSTAPQPTGTGTPPPSFERRRTRSILEKGEPKSVTTVQSSMASERLSFIALFEGCTGITLSVGTMVIGPVIQKFGFALSGWVILILTGINAVLSAFLPNTRDLWYNPATKEKKSQEYDQESRRRLLSASAASTEAPSTPSNPPPKKPCYLALKQAFAFVTIPVIIEIIANLLAGMVAMTDIPILNLYFIGNPFTMTISQVGLAIGLRTIGCSIVSGLFVLFNMFYLQPRLATPNAPALKLSRSSVGENDDPRLTESEIAAEKKVKILEARRIMLFSLGGIFLVMAASRFFYGISSNFDKPTCFVLLFIGMTLNAFQFYGPLARALLSSLVACEVQGLLYALIGFADALGSFVGSTALPVLFATTVFMNAGFVFHIGALILALTFVLTAINMYLLLYGKYK
;
A
#
# COMPACT_ATOMS: atom_id res chain seq x y z
N MET A 1 -39.87 18.68 17.55
CA MET A 1 -38.90 17.58 17.67
C MET A 1 -37.85 18.02 18.68
N ASP A 2 -37.65 17.26 19.74
CA ASP A 2 -36.65 17.59 20.77
C ASP A 2 -35.23 17.61 20.18
N LYS A 3 -34.30 18.38 20.76
CA LYS A 3 -32.95 18.59 20.24
C LYS A 3 -32.18 17.25 20.09
N ALA A 4 -32.31 16.38 21.09
CA ALA A 4 -31.71 15.05 21.07
C ALA A 4 -32.32 14.15 19.97
N ALA A 5 -33.64 14.19 19.78
CA ALA A 5 -34.31 13.46 18.72
C ALA A 5 -33.86 13.94 17.33
N ARG A 6 -33.71 15.26 17.15
CA ARG A 6 -33.22 15.84 15.89
C ARG A 6 -31.79 15.42 15.58
N GLU A 7 -30.91 15.41 16.59
CA GLU A 7 -29.51 14.97 16.44
C GLU A 7 -29.43 13.49 16.07
N GLN A 8 -30.20 12.63 16.74
CA GLN A 8 -30.29 11.20 16.41
C GLN A 8 -30.82 10.96 14.99
N TRP A 9 -31.83 11.71 14.56
CA TRP A 9 -32.37 11.61 13.20
C TRP A 9 -31.37 12.07 12.14
N VAL A 10 -30.61 13.15 12.39
CA VAL A 10 -29.54 13.59 11.47
C VAL A 10 -28.43 12.55 11.41
N GLN A 11 -28.04 11.95 12.53
CA GLN A 11 -27.03 10.90 12.57
C GLN A 11 -27.45 9.66 11.77
N SER A 12 -28.70 9.18 11.96
CA SER A 12 -29.20 8.02 11.24
C SER A 12 -29.35 8.29 9.74
N GLN A 13 -29.86 9.46 9.36
CA GLN A 13 -30.02 9.83 7.96
C GLN A 13 -28.67 10.01 7.26
N SER A 14 -27.69 10.63 7.93
CA SER A 14 -26.34 10.78 7.40
C SER A 14 -25.63 9.42 7.25
N ALA A 15 -25.82 8.51 8.21
CA ALA A 15 -25.33 7.14 8.10
C ALA A 15 -25.95 6.42 6.90
N PHE A 16 -27.26 6.53 6.69
CA PHE A 16 -27.95 5.92 5.55
C PHE A 16 -27.44 6.46 4.20
N VAL A 17 -27.30 7.78 4.07
CA VAL A 17 -26.77 8.41 2.83
C VAL A 17 -25.33 7.96 2.58
N SER A 18 -24.48 7.93 3.62
CA SER A 18 -23.10 7.44 3.52
C SER A 18 -23.04 5.98 3.08
N THR A 19 -23.90 5.13 3.64
CA THR A 19 -24.02 3.71 3.22
C THR A 19 -24.49 3.60 1.78
N ALA A 20 -25.49 4.36 1.35
CA ALA A 20 -25.98 4.35 -0.03
C ALA A 20 -24.91 4.82 -1.02
N MET A 21 -24.19 5.90 -0.71
CA MET A 21 -23.04 6.38 -1.50
C MET A 21 -21.95 5.31 -1.61
N SER A 22 -21.60 4.66 -0.50
CA SER A 22 -20.59 3.59 -0.46
C SER A 22 -21.05 2.35 -1.22
N PHE A 23 -22.35 2.04 -1.20
CA PHE A 23 -22.91 0.91 -1.92
C PHE A 23 -22.84 1.11 -3.44
N VAL A 24 -23.37 2.25 -3.91
CA VAL A 24 -23.38 2.63 -5.32
C VAL A 24 -21.94 2.77 -5.84
N SER A 25 -21.10 3.50 -5.11
CA SER A 25 -19.73 3.76 -5.53
C SER A 25 -18.85 2.52 -5.47
N GLY A 26 -18.97 1.74 -4.39
CA GLY A 26 -18.11 0.60 -4.16
C GLY A 26 -18.35 -0.55 -5.14
N ILE A 27 -19.61 -0.87 -5.46
CA ILE A 27 -19.89 -1.93 -6.45
C ILE A 27 -19.30 -1.55 -7.81
N VAL A 28 -19.63 -0.35 -8.31
CA VAL A 28 -19.15 0.10 -9.62
C VAL A 28 -17.63 0.25 -9.63
N GLY A 29 -17.06 0.84 -8.56
CA GLY A 29 -15.64 1.08 -8.40
C GLY A 29 -14.79 -0.18 -8.34
N LEU A 30 -15.30 -1.26 -7.72
CA LEU A 30 -14.59 -2.54 -7.67
C LEU A 30 -14.42 -3.17 -9.04
N PHE A 31 -15.41 -3.04 -9.93
CA PHE A 31 -15.32 -3.58 -11.29
C PHE A 31 -14.44 -2.72 -12.21
N THR A 32 -14.25 -1.43 -11.92
CA THR A 32 -13.53 -0.50 -12.80
C THR A 32 -12.04 -0.39 -12.48
N ILE A 33 -11.63 -0.70 -11.24
CA ILE A 33 -10.22 -0.65 -10.84
C ILE A 33 -9.35 -1.68 -11.59
N VAL A 34 -9.91 -2.85 -11.94
CA VAL A 34 -9.20 -3.90 -12.67
C VAL A 34 -8.94 -3.49 -14.14
N PRO A 35 -9.94 -3.05 -14.93
CA PRO A 35 -9.71 -2.44 -16.24
C PRO A 35 -8.75 -1.26 -16.21
N LEU A 36 -8.83 -0.40 -15.18
CA LEU A 36 -7.92 0.74 -15.03
C LEU A 36 -6.46 0.28 -14.93
N GLY A 37 -6.18 -0.78 -14.17
CA GLY A 37 -4.86 -1.40 -14.09
C GLY A 37 -4.36 -1.85 -15.46
N PHE A 38 -5.21 -2.56 -16.22
CA PHE A 38 -4.86 -3.02 -17.58
C PHE A 38 -4.63 -1.87 -18.58
N ILE A 39 -5.45 -0.82 -18.52
CA ILE A 39 -5.29 0.39 -19.33
C ILE A 39 -3.99 1.10 -18.98
N SER A 40 -3.67 1.20 -17.69
CA SER A 40 -2.40 1.77 -17.20
C SER A 40 -1.18 0.99 -17.71
N ASP A 41 -1.24 -0.35 -17.69
CA ASP A 41 -0.17 -1.20 -18.23
C ASP A 41 -0.01 -1.05 -19.75
N ARG A 42 -1.13 -0.93 -20.50
CA ARG A 42 -1.09 -0.87 -21.98
C ARG A 42 -0.76 0.52 -22.52
N PHE A 43 -1.40 1.55 -22.00
CA PHE A 43 -1.31 2.93 -22.51
C PHE A 43 -0.33 3.81 -21.71
N GLY A 44 0.12 3.33 -20.55
CA GLY A 44 1.08 4.02 -19.67
C GLY A 44 0.44 4.57 -18.40
N ARG A 45 1.27 4.72 -17.37
CA ARG A 45 0.85 5.15 -16.02
C ARG A 45 0.15 6.51 -16.02
N LYS A 46 0.62 7.46 -16.85
CA LYS A 46 -0.01 8.78 -17.00
C LYS A 46 -1.46 8.68 -17.47
N CYS A 47 -1.75 7.79 -18.42
CA CYS A 47 -3.10 7.61 -18.94
C CYS A 47 -4.04 7.06 -17.86
N GLY A 48 -3.61 6.01 -17.13
CA GLY A 48 -4.37 5.48 -16.01
C GLY A 48 -4.63 6.52 -14.91
N LEU A 49 -3.62 7.32 -14.57
CA LEU A 49 -3.75 8.38 -13.57
C LEU A 49 -4.70 9.49 -14.01
N LEU A 50 -4.63 9.94 -15.27
CA LEU A 50 -5.53 10.98 -15.80
C LEU A 50 -6.99 10.53 -15.84
N ILE A 51 -7.25 9.27 -16.19
CA ILE A 51 -8.61 8.69 -16.18
C ILE A 51 -9.18 8.73 -14.76
N ALA A 52 -8.42 8.21 -13.78
CA ALA A 52 -8.83 8.20 -12.37
C ALA A 52 -9.05 9.62 -11.83
N TYR A 53 -8.14 10.54 -12.16
CA TYR A 53 -8.22 11.93 -11.73
C TYR A 53 -9.42 12.67 -12.35
N THR A 54 -9.75 12.39 -13.61
CA THR A 54 -10.93 12.97 -14.28
C THR A 54 -12.22 12.56 -13.56
N GLY A 55 -12.35 11.28 -13.21
CA GLY A 55 -13.49 10.80 -12.42
C GLY A 55 -13.63 11.49 -11.06
N PHE A 56 -12.52 11.56 -10.32
CA PHE A 56 -12.47 12.27 -9.04
C PHE A 56 -12.80 13.76 -9.18
N GLY A 57 -12.31 14.41 -10.24
CA GLY A 57 -12.58 15.82 -10.51
C GLY A 57 -14.06 16.11 -10.78
N ILE A 58 -14.72 15.26 -11.58
CA ILE A 58 -16.17 15.39 -11.85
C ILE A 58 -16.97 15.21 -10.54
N GLU A 59 -16.64 14.19 -9.73
CA GLU A 59 -17.28 13.99 -8.43
C GLU A 59 -17.10 15.23 -7.52
N ALA A 60 -15.89 15.76 -7.42
CA ALA A 60 -15.60 16.93 -6.58
C ALA A 60 -16.38 18.18 -7.04
N VAL A 61 -16.52 18.39 -8.36
CA VAL A 61 -17.31 19.49 -8.92
C VAL A 61 -18.79 19.31 -8.59
N LEU A 62 -19.35 18.10 -8.78
CA LEU A 62 -20.75 17.82 -8.45
C LEU A 62 -21.03 17.99 -6.96
N ASN A 63 -20.15 17.51 -6.09
CA ASN A 63 -20.25 17.71 -4.64
C ASN A 63 -20.21 19.19 -4.27
N ALA A 64 -19.34 19.99 -4.89
CA ALA A 64 -19.29 21.43 -4.69
C ALA A 64 -20.58 22.13 -5.17
N LEU A 65 -21.15 21.72 -6.30
CA LEU A 65 -22.43 22.25 -6.79
C LEU A 65 -23.58 21.93 -5.84
N VAL A 66 -23.62 20.74 -5.23
CA VAL A 66 -24.61 20.41 -4.21
C VAL A 66 -24.51 21.36 -3.02
N MET A 67 -23.28 21.66 -2.57
CA MET A 67 -23.04 22.60 -1.46
C MET A 67 -23.42 24.04 -1.83
N LEU A 68 -23.09 24.50 -3.04
CA LEU A 68 -23.29 25.88 -3.48
C LEU A 68 -24.75 26.20 -3.86
N LEU A 69 -25.46 25.23 -4.45
CA LEU A 69 -26.83 25.39 -4.92
C LEU A 69 -27.88 24.80 -3.96
N HIS A 70 -27.44 24.29 -2.80
CA HIS A 70 -28.29 23.63 -1.80
C HIS A 70 -29.18 22.52 -2.41
N LEU A 71 -28.60 21.69 -3.28
CA LEU A 71 -29.33 20.62 -3.97
C LEU A 71 -29.76 19.50 -3.00
N PRO A 72 -30.80 18.71 -3.36
CA PRO A 72 -31.25 17.60 -2.53
C PRO A 72 -30.16 16.51 -2.39
N LEU A 73 -30.14 15.85 -1.22
CA LEU A 73 -29.10 14.88 -0.83
C LEU A 73 -28.91 13.71 -1.81
N TRP A 74 -29.94 13.31 -2.56
CA TRP A 74 -29.82 12.23 -3.55
C TRP A 74 -28.84 12.57 -4.68
N VAL A 75 -28.60 13.86 -4.95
CA VAL A 75 -27.62 14.31 -5.95
C VAL A 75 -26.19 13.94 -5.52
N LEU A 76 -25.90 13.86 -4.21
CA LEU A 76 -24.60 13.36 -3.71
C LEU A 76 -24.37 11.89 -4.07
N ILE A 77 -25.43 11.08 -4.08
CA ILE A 77 -25.34 9.67 -4.48
C ILE A 77 -25.03 9.55 -5.96
N VAL A 78 -25.62 10.41 -6.79
CA VAL A 78 -25.33 10.46 -8.24
C VAL A 78 -23.94 11.02 -8.50
N ALA A 79 -23.47 11.97 -7.67
CA ALA A 79 -22.17 12.60 -7.80
C ALA A 79 -20.98 11.64 -7.64
N THR A 80 -21.16 10.50 -6.95
CA THR A 80 -20.10 9.49 -6.80
C THR A 80 -19.90 8.62 -8.04
N LEU A 81 -20.94 8.44 -8.87
CA LEU A 81 -20.89 7.56 -10.04
C LEU A 81 -19.73 7.85 -11.01
N PRO A 82 -19.42 9.11 -11.38
CA PRO A 82 -18.31 9.41 -12.28
C PRO A 82 -16.95 8.91 -11.75
N SER A 83 -16.68 9.07 -10.46
CA SER A 83 -15.41 8.61 -9.89
C SER A 83 -15.34 7.09 -9.79
N SER A 84 -16.47 6.43 -9.50
CA SER A 84 -16.57 4.98 -9.50
C SER A 84 -16.33 4.40 -10.89
N ILE A 85 -16.97 4.96 -11.94
CA ILE A 85 -16.86 4.48 -13.32
C ILE A 85 -15.43 4.65 -13.86
N LEU A 86 -14.80 5.78 -13.56
CA LEU A 86 -13.49 6.13 -14.11
C LEU A 86 -12.30 5.69 -13.24
N GLY A 87 -12.48 4.67 -12.40
CA GLY A 87 -11.37 4.05 -11.67
C GLY A 87 -11.45 4.14 -10.15
N ASN A 88 -12.65 4.18 -9.57
CA ASN A 88 -12.87 4.15 -8.13
C ASN A 88 -12.25 5.34 -7.36
N GLY A 89 -12.24 6.52 -7.99
CA GLY A 89 -11.80 7.79 -7.41
C GLY A 89 -10.42 7.72 -6.73
N LEU A 90 -10.40 8.01 -5.42
CA LEU A 90 -9.18 8.08 -4.63
C LEU A 90 -8.39 6.75 -4.63
N TYR A 91 -9.05 5.59 -4.59
CA TYR A 91 -8.37 4.29 -4.59
C TYR A 91 -7.63 4.02 -5.90
N GLY A 92 -8.22 4.40 -7.03
CA GLY A 92 -7.57 4.32 -8.34
C GLY A 92 -6.33 5.21 -8.40
N ILE A 93 -6.47 6.48 -7.98
CA ILE A 93 -5.35 7.44 -7.94
C ILE A 93 -4.22 6.89 -7.08
N MET A 94 -4.51 6.44 -5.86
CA MET A 94 -3.51 5.88 -4.95
C MET A 94 -2.83 4.64 -5.53
N THR A 95 -3.61 3.73 -6.13
CA THR A 95 -3.06 2.53 -6.78
C THR A 95 -2.09 2.91 -7.91
N GLN A 96 -2.45 3.85 -8.77
CA GLN A 96 -1.57 4.31 -9.86
C GLN A 96 -0.31 4.98 -9.34
N LEU A 97 -0.40 5.77 -8.26
CA LEU A 97 0.77 6.40 -7.63
C LEU A 97 1.71 5.37 -6.99
N TYR A 98 1.18 4.34 -6.32
CA TYR A 98 2.01 3.26 -5.77
C TYR A 98 2.74 2.48 -6.86
N VAL A 99 2.08 2.24 -7.99
CA VAL A 99 2.72 1.60 -9.14
C VAL A 99 3.83 2.48 -9.71
N CYS A 100 3.62 3.80 -9.83
CA CYS A 100 4.69 4.72 -10.23
C CYS A 100 5.91 4.66 -9.28
N ILE A 101 5.68 4.59 -7.97
CA ILE A 101 6.78 4.45 -6.99
C ILE A 101 7.50 3.10 -7.16
N ALA A 102 6.75 2.02 -7.39
CA ALA A 102 7.33 0.72 -7.66
C ALA A 102 8.23 0.75 -8.91
N ASP A 103 7.73 1.31 -10.02
CA ASP A 103 8.45 1.44 -11.28
C ASP A 103 9.77 2.24 -11.10
N LEU A 104 9.74 3.36 -10.36
CA LEU A 104 10.92 4.19 -10.10
C LEU A 104 12.00 3.45 -9.30
N THR A 105 11.59 2.71 -8.27
CA THR A 105 12.54 1.96 -7.41
C THR A 105 13.15 0.77 -8.13
N GLU A 106 12.38 0.11 -9.00
CA GLU A 106 12.87 -1.00 -9.83
C GLU A 106 13.91 -0.52 -10.84
N GLN A 107 13.63 0.56 -11.56
CA GLN A 107 14.56 1.11 -12.53
C GLN A 107 15.90 1.47 -11.89
N LYS A 108 15.86 2.10 -10.71
CA LYS A 108 17.07 2.43 -9.95
C LYS A 108 17.87 1.17 -9.61
N ALA A 109 17.19 0.09 -9.20
CA ALA A 109 17.81 -1.19 -8.89
C ALA A 109 18.46 -1.84 -10.12
N GLU A 110 17.79 -1.85 -11.29
CA GLU A 110 18.35 -2.40 -12.53
C GLU A 110 19.62 -1.65 -12.97
N VAL A 111 19.61 -0.31 -12.92
CA VAL A 111 20.78 0.52 -13.27
C VAL A 111 21.95 0.20 -12.34
N MET A 112 21.66 0.00 -11.07
CA MET A 112 22.65 -0.26 -10.03
C MET A 112 23.23 -1.67 -10.14
N GLU A 113 22.42 -2.67 -10.46
CA GLU A 113 22.85 -4.03 -10.75
C GLU A 113 23.80 -4.08 -11.95
N ARG A 114 23.49 -3.34 -13.04
CA ARG A 114 24.38 -3.20 -14.20
C ARG A 114 25.70 -2.51 -13.85
N ARG A 115 25.67 -1.46 -13.03
CA ARG A 115 26.89 -0.77 -12.58
C ARG A 115 27.79 -1.68 -11.73
N LEU A 116 27.19 -2.45 -10.82
CA LEU A 116 27.93 -3.35 -9.93
C LEU A 116 28.45 -4.60 -10.66
N SER A 117 27.76 -5.09 -11.68
CA SER A 117 28.22 -6.22 -12.49
C SER A 117 29.34 -5.86 -13.46
N THR A 118 29.41 -4.59 -13.90
CA THR A 118 30.47 -4.08 -14.79
C THR A 118 31.67 -3.47 -14.05
N ALA A 119 31.57 -3.24 -12.74
CA ALA A 119 32.67 -2.70 -11.96
C ALA A 119 33.82 -3.73 -11.84
N PRO A 120 35.06 -3.39 -12.22
CA PRO A 120 36.19 -4.28 -12.06
C PRO A 120 36.38 -4.61 -10.57
N GLN A 121 36.31 -5.89 -10.21
CA GLN A 121 36.68 -6.32 -8.86
C GLN A 121 38.18 -6.03 -8.64
N PRO A 122 38.58 -5.57 -7.45
CA PRO A 122 39.98 -5.29 -7.17
C PRO A 122 40.79 -6.58 -7.32
N THR A 123 41.54 -6.67 -8.41
CA THR A 123 42.55 -7.69 -8.64
C THR A 123 43.61 -7.55 -7.56
N GLY A 124 43.83 -8.62 -6.80
CA GLY A 124 44.72 -8.67 -5.64
C GLY A 124 46.21 -8.61 -5.97
N THR A 125 46.63 -7.83 -6.96
CA THR A 125 48.05 -7.59 -7.25
C THR A 125 48.40 -6.16 -6.90
N GLY A 126 49.37 -6.04 -5.99
CA GLY A 126 49.73 -4.83 -5.27
C GLY A 126 49.83 -3.57 -6.13
N THR A 127 48.94 -2.63 -5.84
CA THR A 127 49.27 -1.21 -5.64
C THR A 127 48.03 -0.58 -4.99
N PRO A 128 48.15 0.10 -3.84
CA PRO A 128 47.02 0.82 -3.30
C PRO A 128 46.59 1.85 -4.34
N PRO A 129 45.29 1.99 -4.66
CA PRO A 129 44.84 3.07 -5.51
C PRO A 129 45.33 4.38 -4.90
N PRO A 130 45.77 5.37 -5.72
CA PRO A 130 46.21 6.65 -5.18
C PRO A 130 45.11 7.15 -4.26
N SER A 131 45.50 7.48 -3.04
CA SER A 131 44.64 8.07 -2.03
C SER A 131 44.15 9.41 -2.57
N PHE A 132 43.11 9.39 -3.39
CA PHE A 132 42.27 10.55 -3.57
C PHE A 132 41.68 10.82 -2.21
N GLU A 133 42.25 11.81 -1.54
CA GLU A 133 41.61 12.60 -0.51
C GLU A 133 40.21 13.03 -1.01
N ARG A 134 39.22 12.15 -0.86
CA ARG A 134 37.83 12.55 -0.71
C ARG A 134 37.45 12.31 0.73
N ARG A 135 38.08 13.11 1.59
CA ARG A 135 37.51 13.55 2.86
C ARG A 135 36.34 14.51 2.60
N ARG A 136 35.41 14.11 1.73
CA ARG A 136 34.16 14.81 1.47
C ARG A 136 33.09 13.93 2.10
N THR A 137 32.49 14.43 3.17
CA THR A 137 31.29 13.90 3.83
C THR A 137 30.49 13.03 2.87
N ARG A 138 30.66 11.69 2.94
CA ARG A 138 29.83 10.78 2.15
C ARG A 138 28.40 11.12 2.48
N SER A 139 27.64 11.47 1.45
CA SER A 139 26.23 11.80 1.60
C SER A 139 25.55 10.65 2.34
N ILE A 140 24.61 10.97 3.23
CA ILE A 140 23.82 9.96 3.97
C ILE A 140 23.18 8.97 2.98
N LEU A 141 22.82 9.45 1.79
CA LEU A 141 22.29 8.67 0.68
C LEU A 141 23.29 7.62 0.16
N GLU A 142 24.59 7.92 0.15
CA GLU A 142 25.67 7.06 -0.34
C GLU A 142 25.97 5.89 0.63
N LYS A 143 25.57 6.00 1.90
CA LYS A 143 25.65 4.88 2.87
C LYS A 143 24.55 3.83 2.67
N GLY A 144 23.42 4.22 2.08
CA GLY A 144 22.29 3.34 1.78
C GLY A 144 22.42 2.60 0.45
N GLU A 145 23.38 2.97 -0.40
CA GLU A 145 23.59 2.29 -1.67
C GLU A 145 24.13 0.86 -1.47
N PRO A 146 23.57 -0.14 -2.17
CA PRO A 146 24.04 -1.51 -2.12
C PRO A 146 25.47 -1.59 -2.64
N LYS A 147 26.30 -2.35 -1.92
CA LYS A 147 27.73 -2.51 -2.22
C LYS A 147 28.03 -3.75 -3.06
N SER A 148 27.03 -4.62 -3.27
CA SER A 148 27.16 -5.85 -4.03
C SER A 148 25.86 -6.16 -4.77
N VAL A 149 25.95 -6.94 -5.84
CA VAL A 149 24.77 -7.45 -6.59
C VAL A 149 23.84 -8.25 -5.67
N THR A 150 24.39 -8.93 -4.66
CA THR A 150 23.62 -9.71 -3.67
C THR A 150 22.69 -8.87 -2.80
N THR A 151 22.98 -7.58 -2.60
CA THR A 151 22.20 -6.68 -1.73
C THR A 151 21.26 -5.72 -2.47
N VAL A 152 21.29 -5.70 -3.81
CA VAL A 152 20.46 -4.79 -4.62
C VAL A 152 18.96 -4.99 -4.34
N GLN A 153 18.49 -6.23 -4.34
CA GLN A 153 17.05 -6.52 -4.18
C GLN A 153 16.54 -6.23 -2.77
N SER A 154 17.34 -6.51 -1.73
CA SER A 154 16.98 -6.17 -0.34
C SER A 154 17.03 -4.65 -0.09
N SER A 155 17.99 -3.95 -0.70
CA SER A 155 18.06 -2.49 -0.65
C SER A 155 16.88 -1.84 -1.37
N MET A 156 16.52 -2.32 -2.57
CA MET A 156 15.36 -1.85 -3.34
C MET A 156 14.06 -1.97 -2.53
N ALA A 157 13.82 -3.12 -1.88
CA ALA A 157 12.60 -3.31 -1.07
C ALA A 157 12.53 -2.32 0.11
N SER A 158 13.66 -2.03 0.75
CA SER A 158 13.75 -1.06 1.84
C SER A 158 13.63 0.39 1.33
N GLU A 159 14.16 0.71 0.15
CA GLU A 159 13.99 2.02 -0.49
C GLU A 159 12.54 2.28 -0.89
N ARG A 160 11.88 1.28 -1.48
CA ARG A 160 10.46 1.31 -1.81
C ARG A 160 9.58 1.54 -0.58
N LEU A 161 9.87 0.85 0.52
CA LEU A 161 9.21 1.07 1.79
C LEU A 161 9.29 2.54 2.24
N SER A 162 10.49 3.15 2.17
CA SER A 162 10.67 4.57 2.53
C SER A 162 9.85 5.51 1.65
N PHE A 163 9.83 5.31 0.33
CA PHE A 163 9.06 6.18 -0.57
C PHE A 163 7.56 6.05 -0.36
N ILE A 164 7.04 4.83 -0.21
CA ILE A 164 5.61 4.61 0.05
C ILE A 164 5.22 5.21 1.41
N ALA A 165 6.02 4.99 2.45
CA ALA A 165 5.74 5.54 3.78
C ALA A 165 5.83 7.07 3.83
N LEU A 166 6.78 7.68 3.11
CA LEU A 166 6.87 9.13 2.97
C LEU A 166 5.63 9.70 2.25
N PHE A 167 5.22 9.06 1.15
CA PHE A 167 4.04 9.46 0.38
C PHE A 167 2.76 9.39 1.21
N GLU A 168 2.54 8.28 1.93
CA GLU A 168 1.41 8.14 2.84
C GLU A 168 1.48 9.13 4.01
N GLY A 169 2.67 9.38 4.55
CA GLY A 169 2.91 10.37 5.60
C GLY A 169 2.49 11.78 5.16
N CYS A 170 2.90 12.22 3.98
CA CYS A 170 2.49 13.49 3.38
C CYS A 170 0.97 13.55 3.17
N THR A 171 0.39 12.48 2.61
CA THR A 171 -1.07 12.38 2.42
C THR A 171 -1.83 12.51 3.74
N GLY A 172 -1.33 11.89 4.81
CA GLY A 172 -1.90 11.99 6.15
C GLY A 172 -1.82 13.41 6.73
N ILE A 173 -0.73 14.14 6.52
CA ILE A 173 -0.60 15.53 6.97
C ILE A 173 -1.64 16.41 6.25
N THR A 174 -1.75 16.28 4.93
CA THR A 174 -2.73 17.03 4.14
C THR A 174 -4.16 16.71 4.58
N LEU A 175 -4.49 15.44 4.81
CA LEU A 175 -5.80 15.02 5.31
C LEU A 175 -6.08 15.58 6.72
N SER A 176 -5.08 15.61 7.59
CA SER A 176 -5.22 16.16 8.93
C SER A 176 -5.51 17.66 8.90
N VAL A 177 -4.71 18.44 8.16
CA VAL A 177 -4.94 19.88 8.01
C VAL A 177 -6.34 20.15 7.45
N GLY A 178 -6.76 19.37 6.45
CA GLY A 178 -8.12 19.44 5.90
C GLY A 178 -9.20 19.23 6.96
N THR A 179 -9.09 18.17 7.76
CA THR A 179 -10.08 17.82 8.79
C THR A 179 -10.12 18.82 9.96
N MET A 180 -8.98 19.41 10.34
CA MET A 180 -8.90 20.45 11.38
C MET A 180 -9.50 21.78 10.93
N VAL A 181 -9.28 22.16 9.66
CA VAL A 181 -9.69 23.48 9.13
C VAL A 181 -11.15 23.48 8.69
N ILE A 182 -11.65 22.40 8.11
CA ILE A 182 -12.98 22.38 7.48
C ILE A 182 -14.12 22.60 8.48
N GLY A 183 -14.01 22.07 9.71
CA GLY A 183 -15.04 22.22 10.75
C GLY A 183 -15.28 23.69 11.15
N PRO A 184 -14.25 24.43 11.60
CA PRO A 184 -14.35 25.85 11.89
C PRO A 184 -14.79 26.70 10.69
N VAL A 185 -14.35 26.35 9.48
CA VAL A 185 -14.75 27.04 8.25
C VAL A 185 -16.25 26.90 8.00
N ILE A 186 -16.79 25.69 8.11
CA ILE A 186 -18.23 25.44 7.95
C ILE A 186 -19.03 26.18 9.02
N GLN A 187 -18.56 26.19 10.27
CA GLN A 187 -19.26 26.89 11.36
C GLN A 187 -19.30 28.41 11.19
N LYS A 188 -18.23 29.03 10.67
CA LYS A 188 -18.14 30.50 10.53
C LYS A 188 -18.67 31.03 9.20
N PHE A 189 -18.43 30.32 8.10
CA PHE A 189 -18.68 30.81 6.74
C PHE A 189 -19.72 29.97 5.99
N GLY A 190 -20.25 28.91 6.61
CA GLY A 190 -21.20 27.99 5.98
C GLY A 190 -20.57 27.08 4.93
N PHE A 191 -21.42 26.34 4.22
CA PHE A 191 -20.99 25.36 3.21
C PHE A 191 -20.49 25.97 1.89
N ALA A 192 -20.86 27.23 1.60
CA ALA A 192 -20.52 27.87 0.34
C ALA A 192 -19.00 28.07 0.18
N LEU A 193 -18.31 28.52 1.22
CA LEU A 193 -16.84 28.71 1.19
C LEU A 193 -16.13 27.37 0.99
N SER A 194 -16.60 26.30 1.64
CA SER A 194 -16.06 24.94 1.47
C SER A 194 -16.21 24.45 0.03
N GLY A 195 -17.35 24.71 -0.63
CA GLY A 195 -17.57 24.36 -2.03
C GLY A 195 -16.56 25.03 -2.98
N TRP A 196 -16.30 26.33 -2.80
CA TRP A 196 -15.29 27.05 -3.59
C TRP A 196 -13.87 26.52 -3.39
N VAL A 197 -13.49 26.23 -2.13
CA VAL A 197 -12.18 25.66 -1.82
C VAL A 197 -11.98 24.30 -2.52
N ILE A 198 -13.01 23.44 -2.53
CA ILE A 198 -12.97 22.16 -3.26
C ILE A 198 -12.74 22.38 -4.75
N LEU A 199 -13.45 23.32 -5.39
CA LEU A 199 -13.29 23.61 -6.82
C LEU A 199 -11.88 24.10 -7.16
N ILE A 200 -11.34 25.03 -6.37
CA ILE A 200 -10.00 25.59 -6.57
C ILE A 200 -8.94 24.49 -6.44
N LEU A 201 -9.00 23.69 -5.37
CA LEU A 201 -8.04 22.60 -5.14
C LEU A 201 -8.12 21.53 -6.23
N THR A 202 -9.32 21.14 -6.65
CA THR A 202 -9.52 20.19 -7.75
C THR A 202 -8.93 20.72 -9.06
N GLY A 203 -9.11 22.02 -9.35
CA GLY A 203 -8.52 22.68 -10.52
C GLY A 203 -6.99 22.70 -10.49
N ILE A 204 -6.38 23.07 -9.36
CA ILE A 204 -4.92 23.05 -9.19
C ILE A 204 -4.38 21.63 -9.42
N ASN A 205 -4.97 20.64 -8.78
CA ASN A 205 -4.53 19.24 -8.90
C ASN A 205 -4.77 18.68 -10.32
N ALA A 206 -5.79 19.13 -11.06
CA ALA A 206 -5.97 18.78 -12.47
C ALA A 206 -4.82 19.31 -13.35
N VAL A 207 -4.41 20.56 -13.11
CA VAL A 207 -3.26 21.17 -13.80
C VAL A 207 -1.97 20.42 -13.46
N LEU A 208 -1.71 20.14 -12.18
CA LEU A 208 -0.53 19.37 -11.75
C LEU A 208 -0.51 17.96 -12.37
N SER A 209 -1.67 17.31 -12.46
CA SER A 209 -1.78 15.98 -13.06
C SER A 209 -1.47 15.97 -14.56
N ALA A 210 -1.81 17.06 -15.28
CA ALA A 210 -1.48 17.21 -16.69
C ALA A 210 0.05 17.34 -16.93
N PHE A 211 0.75 17.98 -15.98
CA PHE A 211 2.21 18.17 -16.03
C PHE A 211 3.02 16.96 -15.56
N LEU A 212 2.40 15.92 -15.01
CA LEU A 212 3.13 14.71 -14.63
C LEU A 212 3.79 14.07 -15.87
N PRO A 213 5.10 13.75 -15.80
CA PRO A 213 5.81 13.10 -16.89
C PRO A 213 5.29 11.67 -17.08
N ASN A 214 5.31 11.18 -18.31
CA ASN A 214 4.92 9.81 -18.59
C ASN A 214 6.06 8.86 -18.20
N THR A 215 5.89 8.12 -17.11
CA THR A 215 6.85 7.09 -16.70
C THR A 215 7.00 5.96 -17.73
N ARG A 216 6.08 5.84 -18.71
CA ARG A 216 6.19 4.87 -19.80
C ARG A 216 7.37 5.14 -20.75
N ASP A 217 7.77 6.40 -20.93
CA ASP A 217 8.89 6.72 -21.82
C ASP A 217 10.25 6.25 -21.26
N LEU A 218 10.31 5.92 -19.96
CA LEU A 218 11.47 5.25 -19.34
C LEU A 218 11.49 3.73 -19.54
N TRP A 219 10.34 3.10 -19.81
CA TRP A 219 10.21 1.66 -20.07
C TRP A 219 10.43 1.27 -21.55
N TYR A 220 10.36 2.24 -22.47
CA TYR A 220 10.46 1.97 -23.91
C TYR A 220 11.93 1.86 -24.36
N ASN A 221 12.63 0.81 -23.91
CA ASN A 221 13.90 0.43 -24.48
C ASN A 221 13.73 -0.91 -25.26
N PRO A 222 13.64 -0.88 -26.60
CA PRO A 222 13.27 -2.04 -27.41
C PRO A 222 14.21 -3.25 -27.24
N ALA A 223 15.48 -3.02 -26.93
CA ALA A 223 16.48 -4.06 -26.72
C ALA A 223 16.21 -4.97 -25.50
N THR A 224 15.48 -4.48 -24.50
CA THR A 224 15.18 -5.23 -23.25
C THR A 224 14.01 -6.18 -23.41
N LYS A 225 13.07 -5.87 -24.32
CA LYS A 225 11.87 -6.69 -24.56
C LYS A 225 12.19 -7.94 -25.36
N GLU A 226 13.07 -7.86 -26.37
CA GLU A 226 13.49 -9.05 -27.14
C GLU A 226 14.24 -10.06 -26.28
N LYS A 227 15.18 -9.60 -25.43
CA LYS A 227 15.91 -10.49 -24.51
C LYS A 227 15.00 -11.10 -23.44
N LYS A 228 14.19 -10.30 -22.73
CA LYS A 228 13.31 -10.80 -21.66
C LYS A 228 12.15 -11.67 -22.19
N SER A 229 11.60 -11.38 -23.38
CA SER A 229 10.59 -12.25 -24.00
C SER A 229 11.18 -13.58 -24.49
N GLN A 230 12.41 -13.61 -25.02
CA GLN A 230 13.07 -14.87 -25.38
C GLN A 230 13.39 -15.73 -24.15
N GLU A 231 13.86 -15.12 -23.06
CA GLU A 231 14.23 -15.83 -21.83
C GLU A 231 13.01 -16.41 -21.10
N TYR A 232 11.90 -15.65 -21.03
CA TYR A 232 10.63 -16.13 -20.46
C TYR A 232 9.98 -17.25 -21.30
N ASP A 233 10.04 -17.16 -22.63
CA ASP A 233 9.52 -18.20 -23.52
C ASP A 233 10.37 -19.47 -23.46
N GLN A 234 11.69 -19.34 -23.27
CA GLN A 234 12.61 -20.45 -23.11
C GLN A 234 12.45 -21.17 -21.76
N GLU A 235 12.24 -20.43 -20.66
CA GLU A 235 11.97 -21.03 -19.34
C GLU A 235 10.56 -21.66 -19.27
N SER A 236 9.57 -21.02 -19.89
CA SER A 236 8.22 -21.59 -20.03
C SER A 236 8.22 -22.87 -20.87
N ARG A 237 8.97 -22.91 -21.98
CA ARG A 237 9.22 -24.14 -22.76
C ARG A 237 9.93 -25.21 -21.93
N ARG A 238 10.95 -24.85 -21.15
CA ARG A 238 11.65 -25.79 -20.26
C ARG A 238 10.71 -26.41 -19.22
N ARG A 239 9.85 -25.61 -18.58
CA ARG A 239 8.88 -26.09 -17.59
C ARG A 239 7.78 -26.98 -18.22
N LEU A 240 7.36 -26.65 -19.44
CA LEU A 240 6.42 -27.49 -20.21
C LEU A 240 7.07 -28.81 -20.66
N LEU A 241 8.33 -28.79 -21.08
CA LEU A 241 9.08 -30.00 -21.45
C LEU A 241 9.42 -30.89 -20.25
N SER A 242 9.69 -30.32 -19.06
CA SER A 242 9.91 -31.09 -17.84
C SER A 242 8.62 -31.71 -17.28
N ALA A 243 7.46 -31.11 -17.54
CA ALA A 243 6.15 -31.69 -17.19
C ALA A 243 5.66 -32.72 -18.23
N SER A 244 6.14 -32.62 -19.48
CA SER A 244 5.78 -33.51 -20.59
C SER A 244 6.69 -34.74 -20.73
N ALA A 245 7.76 -34.86 -19.93
CA ALA A 245 8.65 -36.02 -19.95
C ALA A 245 8.01 -37.32 -19.39
N ALA A 246 6.72 -37.29 -19.04
CA ALA A 246 5.92 -38.46 -18.65
C ALA A 246 5.04 -39.04 -19.79
N SER A 247 5.18 -38.56 -21.03
CA SER A 247 4.48 -39.18 -22.17
C SER A 247 5.33 -39.14 -23.42
N THR A 248 5.91 -40.29 -23.73
CA THR A 248 6.47 -40.65 -25.03
C THR A 248 5.44 -40.42 -26.14
N GLU A 249 5.76 -39.61 -27.15
CA GLU A 249 5.63 -39.96 -28.58
C GLU A 249 6.08 -38.82 -29.52
N ALA A 250 6.48 -39.24 -30.73
CA ALA A 250 7.31 -38.56 -31.74
C ALA A 250 6.53 -37.54 -32.63
N PRO A 251 7.21 -36.78 -33.51
CA PRO A 251 6.76 -35.46 -34.00
C PRO A 251 6.01 -35.49 -35.34
N SER A 252 5.11 -34.52 -35.55
CA SER A 252 4.62 -34.14 -36.88
C SER A 252 4.46 -32.62 -37.05
N THR A 253 4.76 -32.17 -38.27
CA THR A 253 5.01 -30.81 -38.75
C THR A 253 3.74 -30.13 -39.33
N PRO A 254 3.77 -28.88 -39.84
CA PRO A 254 3.02 -27.75 -39.29
C PRO A 254 1.83 -27.30 -40.15
N SER A 255 0.73 -26.89 -39.51
CA SER A 255 -0.18 -25.84 -40.02
C SER A 255 -1.41 -25.77 -39.13
N ASN A 256 -1.52 -24.71 -38.32
CA ASN A 256 -2.76 -24.08 -37.92
C ASN A 256 -2.45 -22.87 -37.03
N PRO A 257 -3.19 -21.74 -37.13
CA PRO A 257 -3.07 -20.64 -36.18
C PRO A 257 -3.40 -21.16 -34.76
N PRO A 258 -2.70 -20.70 -33.71
CA PRO A 258 -2.89 -21.25 -32.38
C PRO A 258 -4.34 -21.04 -31.92
N PRO A 259 -5.00 -22.07 -31.35
CA PRO A 259 -6.37 -21.94 -30.86
C PRO A 259 -6.43 -20.83 -29.80
N LYS A 260 -7.46 -19.97 -29.88
CA LYS A 260 -7.70 -18.91 -28.88
C LYS A 260 -7.78 -19.57 -27.50
N LYS A 261 -6.77 -19.34 -26.65
CA LYS A 261 -6.72 -19.89 -25.30
C LYS A 261 -8.00 -19.50 -24.54
N PRO A 262 -8.67 -20.43 -23.84
CA PRO A 262 -9.85 -20.10 -23.06
C PRO A 262 -9.52 -19.05 -21.99
N CYS A 263 -10.41 -18.07 -21.78
CA CYS A 263 -10.20 -16.91 -20.90
C CYS A 263 -9.77 -17.31 -19.48
N TYR A 264 -10.34 -18.39 -18.93
CA TYR A 264 -9.94 -18.93 -17.62
C TYR A 264 -8.47 -19.38 -17.57
N LEU A 265 -7.95 -19.94 -18.67
CA LEU A 265 -6.56 -20.37 -18.74
C LEU A 265 -5.61 -19.17 -18.85
N ALA A 266 -6.01 -18.11 -19.57
CA ALA A 266 -5.28 -16.85 -19.62
C ALA A 266 -5.26 -16.14 -18.26
N LEU A 267 -6.38 -16.16 -17.53
CA LEU A 267 -6.48 -15.61 -16.17
C LEU A 267 -5.63 -16.43 -15.18
N LYS A 268 -5.71 -17.76 -15.24
CA LYS A 268 -4.89 -18.66 -14.41
C LYS A 268 -3.39 -18.47 -14.70
N GLN A 269 -3.02 -18.25 -15.95
CA GLN A 269 -1.65 -17.96 -16.34
C GLN A 269 -1.19 -16.56 -15.88
N ALA A 270 -2.07 -15.56 -15.90
CA ALA A 270 -1.79 -14.20 -15.41
C ALA A 270 -1.55 -14.16 -13.88
N PHE A 271 -2.27 -14.98 -13.11
CA PHE A 271 -2.13 -15.06 -11.64
C PHE A 271 -1.24 -16.22 -11.16
N ALA A 272 -0.43 -16.82 -12.04
CA ALA A 272 0.45 -17.93 -11.67
C ALA A 272 1.52 -17.55 -10.62
N PHE A 273 1.77 -16.25 -10.42
CA PHE A 273 2.68 -15.73 -9.39
C PHE A 273 2.07 -15.71 -7.97
N VAL A 274 0.75 -15.91 -7.85
CA VAL A 274 0.03 -15.85 -6.57
C VAL A 274 0.32 -17.11 -5.76
N THR A 275 1.23 -16.99 -4.80
CA THR A 275 1.60 -18.06 -3.85
C THR A 275 0.74 -17.99 -2.58
N ILE A 276 0.71 -19.07 -1.79
CA ILE A 276 -0.05 -19.11 -0.52
C ILE A 276 0.31 -17.93 0.41
N PRO A 277 1.60 -17.58 0.62
CA PRO A 277 1.98 -16.40 1.41
C PRO A 277 1.41 -15.08 0.88
N VAL A 278 1.36 -14.91 -0.44
CA VAL A 278 0.79 -13.73 -1.09
C VAL A 278 -0.72 -13.65 -0.86
N ILE A 279 -1.43 -14.78 -0.95
CA ILE A 279 -2.87 -14.84 -0.68
C ILE A 279 -3.16 -14.47 0.77
N ILE A 280 -2.46 -15.07 1.72
CA ILE A 280 -2.67 -14.81 3.16
C ILE A 280 -2.46 -13.33 3.47
N GLU A 281 -1.40 -12.74 2.91
CA GLU A 281 -1.08 -11.33 3.11
C GLU A 281 -2.10 -10.39 2.47
N ILE A 282 -2.63 -10.74 1.28
CA ILE A 282 -3.71 -9.98 0.64
C ILE A 282 -5.00 -10.04 1.45
N ILE A 283 -5.34 -11.21 2.01
CA ILE A 283 -6.50 -11.36 2.91
C ILE A 283 -6.29 -10.54 4.19
N ALA A 284 -5.09 -10.58 4.77
CA ALA A 284 -4.75 -9.76 5.93
C ALA A 284 -4.89 -8.27 5.62
N ASN A 285 -4.40 -7.80 4.47
CA ASN A 285 -4.54 -6.42 4.02
C ASN A 285 -6.01 -6.03 3.78
N LEU A 286 -6.82 -6.93 3.22
CA LEU A 286 -8.26 -6.73 3.06
C LEU A 286 -8.96 -6.55 4.41
N LEU A 287 -8.69 -7.43 5.39
CA LEU A 287 -9.27 -7.34 6.74
C LEU A 287 -8.81 -6.07 7.46
N ALA A 288 -7.54 -5.68 7.32
CA ALA A 288 -7.05 -4.41 7.83
C ALA A 288 -7.79 -3.22 7.18
N GLY A 289 -7.97 -3.25 5.86
CA GLY A 289 -8.69 -2.25 5.08
C GLY A 289 -10.16 -2.10 5.47
N MET A 290 -10.82 -3.21 5.86
CA MET A 290 -12.19 -3.20 6.41
C MET A 290 -12.34 -2.37 7.67
N VAL A 291 -11.27 -2.16 8.42
CA VAL A 291 -11.30 -1.42 9.68
C VAL A 291 -10.68 -0.05 9.45
N ALA A 292 -9.40 -0.02 9.09
CA ALA A 292 -8.52 1.15 9.02
C ALA A 292 -9.08 2.38 8.30
N MET A 293 -9.80 2.20 7.20
CA MET A 293 -10.32 3.28 6.35
C MET A 293 -11.70 3.78 6.80
N THR A 294 -12.41 2.98 7.59
CA THR A 294 -13.82 3.17 7.91
C THR A 294 -14.06 3.77 9.27
N ASP A 295 -12.98 3.95 10.03
CA ASP A 295 -13.07 4.44 11.40
C ASP A 295 -13.30 5.94 11.48
N ILE A 296 -12.81 6.71 10.51
CA ILE A 296 -12.99 8.16 10.52
C ILE A 296 -14.48 8.54 10.56
N PRO A 297 -15.35 8.04 9.64
CA PRO A 297 -16.78 8.36 9.70
C PRO A 297 -17.47 7.82 10.95
N ILE A 298 -17.05 6.66 11.47
CA ILE A 298 -17.63 6.08 12.69
C ILE A 298 -17.21 6.85 13.93
N LEU A 299 -15.93 7.25 14.03
CA LEU A 299 -15.39 8.08 15.10
C LEU A 299 -16.06 9.46 15.12
N ASN A 300 -16.37 10.03 13.95
CA ASN A 300 -17.16 11.27 13.86
C ASN A 300 -18.50 11.12 14.60
N LEU A 301 -19.25 10.05 14.31
CA LEU A 301 -20.54 9.79 14.95
C LEU A 301 -20.37 9.45 16.44
N TYR A 302 -19.36 8.66 16.78
CA TYR A 302 -19.04 8.25 18.14
C TYR A 302 -18.69 9.42 19.05
N PHE A 303 -17.93 10.40 18.56
CA PHE A 303 -17.54 11.57 19.36
C PHE A 303 -18.70 12.55 19.59
N ILE A 304 -19.67 12.62 18.67
CA ILE A 304 -20.85 13.46 18.82
C ILE A 304 -21.83 12.82 19.83
N GLY A 305 -21.89 11.48 19.88
CA GLY A 305 -22.74 10.73 20.80
C GLY A 305 -22.30 10.76 22.27
N ASN A 306 -23.16 10.23 23.15
CA ASN A 306 -22.80 9.94 24.54
C ASN A 306 -21.74 8.82 24.60
N PRO A 307 -20.76 8.89 25.52
CA PRO A 307 -20.60 9.88 26.59
C PRO A 307 -19.81 11.16 26.21
N PHE A 308 -19.30 11.29 24.98
CA PHE A 308 -18.33 12.34 24.62
C PHE A 308 -18.97 13.71 24.34
N THR A 309 -20.10 13.74 23.61
CA THR A 309 -20.86 14.97 23.31
C THR A 309 -20.01 16.11 22.74
N MET A 310 -19.06 15.80 21.86
CA MET A 310 -18.15 16.78 21.26
C MET A 310 -18.85 17.62 20.18
N THR A 311 -18.46 18.89 20.07
CA THR A 311 -18.86 19.77 18.97
C THR A 311 -18.12 19.39 17.66
N ILE A 312 -18.68 19.72 16.50
CA ILE A 312 -18.09 19.42 15.18
C ILE A 312 -16.63 19.90 15.07
N SER A 313 -16.32 21.08 15.61
CA SER A 313 -14.95 21.62 15.62
C SER A 313 -14.00 20.82 16.53
N GLN A 314 -14.48 20.33 17.68
CA GLN A 314 -13.70 19.46 18.56
C GLN A 314 -13.45 18.09 17.93
N VAL A 315 -14.45 17.54 17.22
CA VAL A 315 -14.33 16.29 16.47
C VAL A 315 -13.27 16.41 15.36
N GLY A 316 -13.36 17.47 14.55
CA GLY A 316 -12.37 17.75 13.49
C GLY A 316 -10.96 17.91 14.04
N LEU A 317 -10.82 18.60 15.18
CA LEU A 317 -9.53 18.74 15.88
C LEU A 317 -8.99 17.39 16.38
N ALA A 318 -9.82 16.57 17.03
CA ALA A 318 -9.41 15.27 17.58
C ALA A 318 -8.97 14.30 16.48
N ILE A 319 -9.72 14.20 15.38
CA ILE A 319 -9.38 13.35 14.22
C ILE A 319 -8.16 13.89 13.49
N GLY A 320 -8.04 15.21 13.38
CA GLY A 320 -6.85 15.87 12.85
C GLY A 320 -5.60 15.50 13.65
N LEU A 321 -5.63 15.68 14.97
CA LEU A 321 -4.52 15.32 15.86
C LEU A 321 -4.14 13.84 15.77
N ARG A 322 -5.13 12.95 15.74
CA ARG A 322 -4.91 11.51 15.49
C ARG A 322 -4.14 11.29 14.19
N THR A 323 -4.56 11.93 13.11
CA THR A 323 -3.99 11.74 11.77
C THR A 323 -2.57 12.33 11.67
N ILE A 324 -2.32 13.49 12.30
CA ILE A 324 -0.95 14.03 12.45
C ILE A 324 -0.07 13.04 13.23
N GLY A 325 -0.59 12.45 14.30
CA GLY A 325 0.10 11.40 15.05
C GLY A 325 0.54 10.25 14.13
N CYS A 326 -0.37 9.75 13.28
CA CYS A 326 -0.04 8.73 12.27
C CYS A 326 1.08 9.17 11.32
N SER A 327 1.02 10.40 10.80
CA SER A 327 2.03 10.93 9.89
C SER A 327 3.40 11.12 10.56
N ILE A 328 3.43 11.57 11.82
CA ILE A 328 4.69 11.70 12.58
C ILE A 328 5.32 10.33 12.79
N VAL A 329 4.55 9.33 13.22
CA VAL A 329 5.06 7.96 13.41
C VAL A 329 5.55 7.38 12.09
N SER A 330 4.82 7.58 10.98
CA SER A 330 5.27 7.17 9.64
C SER A 330 6.59 7.85 9.25
N GLY A 331 6.72 9.16 9.48
CA GLY A 331 7.95 9.91 9.22
C GLY A 331 9.14 9.42 10.05
N LEU A 332 8.94 9.17 11.35
CA LEU A 332 9.95 8.57 12.22
C LEU A 332 10.36 7.17 11.75
N PHE A 333 9.41 6.37 11.27
CA PHE A 333 9.69 5.06 10.69
C PHE A 333 10.49 5.17 9.39
N VAL A 334 10.21 6.14 8.51
CA VAL A 334 11.02 6.41 7.31
C VAL A 334 12.46 6.74 7.69
N LEU A 335 12.65 7.60 8.70
CA LEU A 335 13.99 7.92 9.20
C LEU A 335 14.68 6.68 9.77
N PHE A 336 13.99 5.88 10.60
CA PHE A 336 14.53 4.62 11.11
C PHE A 336 14.92 3.67 9.97
N ASN A 337 14.07 3.51 8.97
CA ASN A 337 14.34 2.66 7.82
C ASN A 337 15.55 3.16 7.02
N MET A 338 15.65 4.48 6.77
CA MET A 338 16.76 5.09 6.03
C MET A 338 18.09 5.04 6.79
N PHE A 339 18.08 5.22 8.12
CA PHE A 339 19.31 5.28 8.91
C PHE A 339 19.78 3.92 9.43
N TYR A 340 18.86 2.98 9.64
CA TYR A 340 19.18 1.70 10.28
C TYR A 340 18.98 0.51 9.34
N LEU A 341 17.79 0.36 8.74
CA LEU A 341 17.46 -0.82 7.93
C LEU A 341 18.17 -0.81 6.57
N GLN A 342 18.14 0.31 5.84
CA GLN A 342 18.77 0.43 4.52
C GLN A 342 20.27 0.14 4.58
N PRO A 343 21.07 0.77 5.47
CA PRO A 343 22.51 0.49 5.51
C PRO A 343 22.82 -0.95 5.91
N ARG A 344 22.03 -1.54 6.82
CA ARG A 344 22.18 -2.93 7.25
C ARG A 344 21.89 -3.92 6.12
N LEU A 345 20.86 -3.64 5.30
CA LEU A 345 20.46 -4.46 4.16
C LEU A 345 21.34 -4.24 2.93
N ALA A 346 22.01 -3.08 2.82
CA ALA A 346 22.94 -2.75 1.75
C ALA A 346 24.33 -3.38 1.93
N THR A 347 24.71 -3.75 3.15
CA THR A 347 26.00 -4.40 3.46
C THR A 347 25.94 -5.93 3.40
N PRO A 348 26.88 -6.59 2.69
CA PRO A 348 27.00 -8.05 2.67
C PRO A 348 27.40 -8.60 4.04
N ASN A 349 27.11 -9.88 4.30
CA ASN A 349 27.43 -10.51 5.59
C ASN A 349 28.91 -10.90 5.63
N ALA A 350 29.75 -10.04 6.20
CA ALA A 350 31.18 -10.26 6.37
C ALA A 350 31.62 -11.62 7.00
N PRO A 351 30.89 -12.26 7.94
CA PRO A 351 31.38 -13.49 8.57
C PRO A 351 31.19 -14.77 7.73
N ALA A 352 30.27 -14.81 6.75
CA ALA A 352 30.10 -15.99 5.89
C ALA A 352 31.26 -16.15 4.89
N LEU A 353 31.83 -15.02 4.45
CA LEU A 353 32.94 -14.98 3.50
C LEU A 353 34.28 -15.42 4.11
N LYS A 354 34.45 -15.25 5.43
CA LYS A 354 35.69 -15.65 6.13
C LYS A 354 35.74 -17.14 6.44
N LEU A 355 34.59 -17.78 6.67
CA LEU A 355 34.53 -19.21 7.02
C LEU A 355 34.69 -20.11 5.78
N SER A 356 34.10 -19.76 4.62
CA SER A 356 34.37 -20.44 3.33
C SER A 356 35.84 -20.25 2.89
N ARG A 357 36.44 -19.09 3.17
CA ARG A 357 37.85 -18.80 2.85
C ARG A 357 38.85 -19.61 3.67
N SER A 358 38.46 -20.10 4.86
CA SER A 358 39.35 -20.93 5.67
C SER A 358 39.34 -22.42 5.29
N SER A 359 38.43 -22.86 4.42
CA SER A 359 38.26 -24.27 4.05
C SER A 359 38.67 -24.60 2.61
N VAL A 360 39.01 -23.62 1.78
CA VAL A 360 39.42 -23.84 0.37
C VAL A 360 40.85 -23.34 0.21
N GLY A 361 41.72 -24.23 -0.28
CA GLY A 361 43.15 -24.00 -0.43
C GLY A 361 43.50 -22.80 -1.31
N GLU A 362 44.70 -22.27 -1.07
CA GLU A 362 45.23 -20.97 -1.47
C GLU A 362 45.41 -20.73 -3.00
N ASN A 363 44.88 -21.59 -3.87
CA ASN A 363 45.19 -21.58 -5.31
C ASN A 363 44.01 -21.50 -6.29
N ASP A 364 42.76 -21.42 -5.83
CA ASP A 364 41.62 -21.22 -6.75
C ASP A 364 41.28 -19.72 -6.91
N ASP A 365 41.02 -19.32 -8.16
CA ASP A 365 40.61 -17.98 -8.57
C ASP A 365 39.59 -17.36 -7.60
N PRO A 366 39.67 -16.05 -7.30
CA PRO A 366 38.81 -15.36 -6.33
C PRO A 366 37.39 -15.09 -6.87
N ARG A 367 36.81 -16.03 -7.62
CA ARG A 367 35.43 -15.96 -8.09
C ARG A 367 34.55 -16.67 -7.08
N LEU A 368 33.68 -15.91 -6.39
CA LEU A 368 32.55 -16.54 -5.71
C LEU A 368 31.80 -17.41 -6.72
N THR A 369 31.48 -18.62 -6.30
CA THR A 369 30.66 -19.52 -7.11
C THR A 369 29.26 -18.89 -7.25
N GLU A 370 28.61 -19.02 -8.41
CA GLU A 370 27.24 -18.48 -8.62
C GLU A 370 26.24 -18.98 -7.56
N SER A 371 26.47 -20.19 -7.03
CA SER A 371 25.70 -20.78 -5.94
C SER A 371 25.86 -20.06 -4.59
N GLU A 372 27.06 -19.56 -4.28
CA GLU A 372 27.32 -18.81 -3.04
C GLU A 372 26.70 -17.40 -3.08
N ILE A 373 26.77 -16.75 -4.24
CA ILE A 373 26.10 -15.47 -4.51
C ILE A 373 24.58 -15.63 -4.37
N ALA A 374 24.02 -16.69 -4.95
CA ALA A 374 22.60 -17.01 -4.85
C ALA A 374 22.18 -17.32 -3.39
N ALA A 375 23.01 -18.03 -2.63
CA ALA A 375 22.75 -18.33 -1.21
C ALA A 375 22.77 -17.06 -0.34
N GLU A 376 23.76 -16.18 -0.51
CA GLU A 376 23.82 -14.91 0.24
C GLU A 376 22.62 -14.01 -0.07
N LYS A 377 22.25 -13.91 -1.36
CA LYS A 377 21.06 -13.16 -1.81
C LYS A 377 19.80 -13.67 -1.12
N LYS A 378 19.60 -14.99 -1.04
CA LYS A 378 18.44 -15.60 -0.35
C LYS A 378 18.42 -15.27 1.15
N VAL A 379 19.56 -15.37 1.83
CA VAL A 379 19.66 -15.07 3.28
C VAL A 379 19.30 -13.62 3.58
N LYS A 380 19.80 -12.66 2.78
CA LYS A 380 19.50 -11.24 2.96
C LYS A 380 18.04 -10.89 2.70
N ILE A 381 17.44 -11.50 1.67
CA ILE A 381 16.00 -11.34 1.39
C ILE A 381 15.16 -11.88 2.54
N LEU A 382 15.49 -13.06 3.07
CA LEU A 382 14.81 -13.63 4.24
C LEU A 382 14.96 -12.77 5.50
N GLU A 383 16.14 -12.19 5.73
CA GLU A 383 16.37 -11.26 6.85
C GLU A 383 15.46 -10.03 6.75
N ALA A 384 15.37 -9.41 5.56
CA ALA A 384 14.50 -8.26 5.32
C ALA A 384 13.02 -8.62 5.53
N ARG A 385 12.56 -9.73 4.94
CA ARG A 385 11.17 -10.21 5.06
C ARG A 385 10.80 -10.49 6.51
N ARG A 386 11.70 -11.13 7.27
CA ARG A 386 11.49 -11.41 8.70
C ARG A 386 11.24 -10.12 9.48
N ILE A 387 12.09 -9.11 9.30
CA ILE A 387 11.94 -7.83 9.99
C ILE A 387 10.58 -7.18 9.64
N MET A 388 10.23 -7.15 8.34
CA MET A 388 8.96 -6.58 7.88
C MET A 388 7.75 -7.32 8.48
N LEU A 389 7.75 -8.65 8.52
CA LEU A 389 6.66 -9.46 9.10
C LEU A 389 6.48 -9.23 10.60
N PHE A 390 7.58 -9.17 11.37
CA PHE A 390 7.51 -8.87 12.80
C PHE A 390 6.96 -7.46 13.06
N SER A 391 7.44 -6.47 12.31
CA SER A 391 6.94 -5.11 12.40
C SER A 391 5.45 -5.04 12.05
N LEU A 392 5.01 -5.77 11.02
CA LEU A 392 3.63 -5.78 10.57
C LEU A 392 2.68 -6.42 11.61
N GLY A 393 3.07 -7.58 12.17
CA GLY A 393 2.33 -8.21 13.25
C GLY A 393 2.23 -7.30 14.48
N GLY A 394 3.34 -6.64 14.86
CA GLY A 394 3.34 -5.67 15.95
C GLY A 394 2.36 -4.51 15.72
N ILE A 395 2.32 -3.95 14.50
CA ILE A 395 1.39 -2.88 14.13
C ILE A 395 -0.06 -3.36 14.26
N PHE A 396 -0.41 -4.52 13.71
CA PHE A 396 -1.79 -5.03 13.81
C PHE A 396 -2.23 -5.29 15.25
N LEU A 397 -1.32 -5.77 16.11
CA LEU A 397 -1.60 -5.93 17.53
C LEU A 397 -1.87 -4.58 18.22
N VAL A 398 -1.05 -3.57 17.95
CA VAL A 398 -1.24 -2.21 18.50
C VAL A 398 -2.53 -1.58 17.98
N MET A 399 -2.88 -1.78 16.71
CA MET A 399 -4.14 -1.33 16.14
C MET A 399 -5.34 -2.03 16.79
N ALA A 400 -5.27 -3.35 17.03
CA ALA A 400 -6.32 -4.08 17.71
C ALA A 400 -6.53 -3.56 19.15
N ALA A 401 -5.43 -3.34 19.88
CA ALA A 401 -5.47 -2.75 21.22
C ALA A 401 -6.10 -1.34 21.21
N SER A 402 -5.75 -0.50 20.24
CA SER A 402 -6.37 0.82 20.06
C SER A 402 -7.89 0.74 19.97
N ARG A 403 -8.44 -0.22 19.20
CA ARG A 403 -9.89 -0.38 19.03
C ARG A 403 -10.59 -0.98 20.21
N PHE A 404 -9.88 -1.84 20.92
CA PHE A 404 -10.34 -2.29 22.22
C PHE A 404 -10.52 -1.12 23.19
N PHE A 405 -9.56 -0.18 23.26
CA PHE A 405 -9.70 1.03 24.08
C PHE A 405 -10.83 1.95 23.63
N TYR A 406 -11.05 2.13 22.32
CA TYR A 406 -12.24 2.85 21.85
C TYR A 406 -13.53 2.17 22.30
N GLY A 407 -13.63 0.85 22.16
CA GLY A 407 -14.84 0.12 22.56
C GLY A 407 -15.13 0.18 24.06
N ILE A 408 -14.10 0.10 24.89
CA ILE A 408 -14.26 0.20 26.35
C ILE A 408 -14.59 1.62 26.80
N SER A 409 -14.13 2.64 26.07
CA SER A 409 -14.27 4.05 26.50
C SER A 409 -15.72 4.50 26.71
N SER A 410 -16.71 3.89 26.03
CA SER A 410 -18.13 4.21 26.20
C SER A 410 -18.74 3.71 27.52
N ASN A 411 -18.08 2.75 28.18
CA ASN A 411 -18.61 2.13 29.40
C ASN A 411 -18.32 2.94 30.67
N PHE A 412 -17.54 4.02 30.54
CA PHE A 412 -17.10 4.84 31.66
C PHE A 412 -17.67 6.26 31.57
N ASP A 413 -17.87 6.89 32.72
CA ASP A 413 -18.25 8.29 32.81
C ASP A 413 -17.05 9.23 32.59
N LYS A 414 -17.36 10.53 32.42
CA LYS A 414 -16.34 11.60 32.37
C LYS A 414 -15.65 11.69 33.74
N PRO A 415 -14.29 11.79 33.81
CA PRO A 415 -13.33 12.02 32.74
C PRO A 415 -12.68 10.74 32.15
N THR A 416 -12.91 9.58 32.76
CA THR A 416 -12.24 8.32 32.42
C THR A 416 -12.48 7.92 30.96
N CYS A 417 -13.66 8.18 30.41
CA CYS A 417 -13.97 7.94 29.01
C CYS A 417 -12.99 8.66 28.05
N PHE A 418 -12.62 9.91 28.35
CA PHE A 418 -11.68 10.67 27.53
C PHE A 418 -10.25 10.14 27.66
N VAL A 419 -9.82 9.74 28.86
CA VAL A 419 -8.48 9.16 29.06
C VAL A 419 -8.31 7.91 28.21
N LEU A 420 -9.28 6.98 28.27
CA LEU A 420 -9.26 5.76 27.47
C LEU A 420 -9.33 6.05 25.96
N LEU A 421 -10.11 7.06 25.56
CA LEU A 421 -10.18 7.52 24.17
C LEU A 421 -8.81 8.03 23.68
N PHE A 422 -8.13 8.88 24.46
CA PHE A 422 -6.82 9.43 24.10
C PHE A 422 -5.73 8.36 24.08
N ILE A 423 -5.77 7.38 24.98
CA ILE A 423 -4.90 6.19 24.92
C ILE A 423 -5.14 5.44 23.60
N GLY A 424 -6.40 5.18 23.26
CA GLY A 424 -6.78 4.56 21.99
C GLY A 424 -6.26 5.33 20.77
N MET A 425 -6.41 6.66 20.76
CA MET A 425 -5.92 7.52 19.67
C MET A 425 -4.40 7.53 19.57
N THR A 426 -3.70 7.53 20.70
CA THR A 426 -2.24 7.48 20.75
C THR A 426 -1.71 6.16 20.20
N LEU A 427 -2.31 5.03 20.59
CA LEU A 427 -1.98 3.73 20.02
C LEU A 427 -2.32 3.65 18.54
N ASN A 428 -3.41 4.30 18.12
CA ASN A 428 -3.76 4.36 16.70
C ASN A 428 -2.76 5.17 15.87
N ALA A 429 -1.88 5.98 16.47
CA ALA A 429 -0.82 6.67 15.73
C ALA A 429 0.14 5.69 15.03
N PHE A 430 0.18 4.42 15.45
CA PHE A 430 1.00 3.38 14.81
C PHE A 430 0.37 2.74 13.57
N GLN A 431 -0.66 3.34 12.97
CA GLN A 431 -1.37 2.82 11.78
C GLN A 431 -0.58 3.02 10.47
N PHE A 432 0.65 2.51 10.37
CA PHE A 432 1.50 2.58 9.16
C PHE A 432 1.71 1.20 8.49
N TYR A 433 0.69 0.34 8.51
CA TYR A 433 0.79 -1.01 7.95
C TYR A 433 0.87 -1.03 6.42
N GLY A 434 0.24 -0.07 5.73
CA GLY A 434 0.13 -0.03 4.27
C GLY A 434 1.46 -0.07 3.51
N PRO A 435 2.46 0.76 3.86
CA PRO A 435 3.76 0.75 3.22
C PRO A 435 4.50 -0.57 3.45
N LEU A 436 4.36 -1.13 4.65
CA LEU A 436 5.03 -2.35 5.06
C LEU A 436 4.47 -3.59 4.35
N ALA A 437 3.14 -3.70 4.28
CA ALA A 437 2.45 -4.75 3.53
C ALA A 437 2.80 -4.69 2.03
N ARG A 438 2.80 -3.48 1.43
CA ARG A 438 3.15 -3.29 0.02
C ARG A 438 4.61 -3.61 -0.28
N ALA A 439 5.54 -3.21 0.59
CA ALA A 439 6.96 -3.55 0.45
C ALA A 439 7.20 -5.06 0.59
N LEU A 440 6.54 -5.71 1.57
CA LEU A 440 6.62 -7.15 1.78
C LEU A 440 6.09 -7.92 0.57
N LEU A 441 4.85 -7.64 0.13
CA LEU A 441 4.21 -8.27 -1.02
C LEU A 441 5.05 -8.10 -2.28
N SER A 442 5.55 -6.89 -2.53
CA SER A 442 6.45 -6.63 -3.65
C SER A 442 7.74 -7.44 -3.59
N SER A 443 8.25 -7.75 -2.40
CA SER A 443 9.46 -8.55 -2.26
C SER A 443 9.23 -10.04 -2.54
N LEU A 444 7.98 -10.51 -2.47
CA LEU A 444 7.59 -11.91 -2.68
C LEU A 444 7.43 -12.27 -4.16
N VAL A 445 7.39 -11.26 -5.03
CA VAL A 445 6.99 -11.39 -6.42
C VAL A 445 8.05 -10.79 -7.34
N ALA A 446 8.24 -11.39 -8.51
CA ALA A 446 9.18 -10.92 -9.50
C ALA A 446 8.74 -9.56 -10.09
N CYS A 447 9.72 -8.81 -10.60
CA CYS A 447 9.53 -7.46 -11.10
C CYS A 447 8.49 -7.36 -12.23
N GLU A 448 8.43 -8.36 -13.09
CA GLU A 448 7.61 -8.38 -14.31
C GLU A 448 6.10 -8.33 -14.04
N VAL A 449 5.67 -8.73 -12.84
CA VAL A 449 4.25 -8.81 -12.46
C VAL A 449 3.90 -7.87 -11.30
N GLN A 450 4.79 -6.94 -10.95
CA GLN A 450 4.54 -5.99 -9.87
C GLN A 450 3.33 -5.09 -10.14
N GLY A 451 3.13 -4.64 -11.39
CA GLY A 451 1.94 -3.87 -11.77
C GLY A 451 0.64 -4.63 -11.45
N LEU A 452 0.59 -5.92 -11.77
CA LEU A 452 -0.57 -6.78 -11.47
C LEU A 452 -0.73 -7.04 -9.97
N LEU A 453 0.37 -7.20 -9.24
CA LEU A 453 0.34 -7.31 -7.78
C LEU A 453 -0.25 -6.05 -7.13
N TYR A 454 0.18 -4.85 -7.53
CA TYR A 454 -0.35 -3.61 -6.98
C TYR A 454 -1.80 -3.36 -7.38
N ALA A 455 -2.23 -3.81 -8.56
CA ALA A 455 -3.64 -3.82 -8.92
C ALA A 455 -4.46 -4.74 -8.00
N LEU A 456 -3.94 -5.92 -7.66
CA LEU A 456 -4.58 -6.85 -6.73
C LEU A 456 -4.63 -6.31 -5.30
N ILE A 457 -3.57 -5.64 -4.84
CA ILE A 457 -3.53 -4.94 -3.55
C ILE A 457 -4.57 -3.80 -3.54
N GLY A 458 -4.61 -2.97 -4.61
CA GLY A 458 -5.58 -1.89 -4.73
C GLY A 458 -7.02 -2.40 -4.77
N PHE A 459 -7.27 -3.53 -5.43
CA PHE A 459 -8.57 -4.22 -5.38
C PHE A 459 -8.91 -4.69 -3.96
N ALA A 460 -7.97 -5.29 -3.24
CA ALA A 460 -8.17 -5.72 -1.85
C ALA A 460 -8.42 -4.54 -0.90
N ASP A 461 -7.71 -3.43 -1.06
CA ASP A 461 -7.92 -2.18 -0.32
C ASP A 461 -9.33 -1.62 -0.58
N ALA A 462 -9.74 -1.55 -1.85
CA ALA A 462 -11.06 -1.10 -2.25
C ALA A 462 -12.17 -2.01 -1.70
N LEU A 463 -11.99 -3.33 -1.79
CA LEU A 463 -12.98 -4.32 -1.34
C LEU A 463 -13.10 -4.29 0.18
N GLY A 464 -11.98 -4.26 0.90
CA GLY A 464 -11.96 -4.12 2.34
C GLY A 464 -12.69 -2.86 2.78
N SER A 465 -12.34 -1.71 2.21
CA SER A 465 -13.00 -0.44 2.56
C SER A 465 -14.48 -0.40 2.17
N PHE A 466 -14.88 -1.00 1.05
CA PHE A 466 -16.28 -1.14 0.68
C PHE A 466 -17.07 -1.93 1.72
N VAL A 467 -16.57 -3.10 2.10
CA VAL A 467 -17.23 -3.95 3.12
C VAL A 467 -17.27 -3.23 4.45
N GLY A 468 -16.19 -2.59 4.87
CA GLY A 468 -16.17 -1.88 6.15
C GLY A 468 -17.08 -0.64 6.17
N SER A 469 -17.10 0.15 5.09
CA SER A 469 -17.91 1.39 5.00
C SER A 469 -19.41 1.11 4.87
N THR A 470 -19.78 -0.11 4.50
CA THR A 470 -21.18 -0.56 4.50
C THR A 470 -21.53 -1.30 5.79
N ALA A 471 -20.75 -2.31 6.19
CA ALA A 471 -21.07 -3.16 7.33
C ALA A 471 -20.92 -2.47 8.68
N LEU A 472 -19.84 -1.71 8.92
CA LEU A 472 -19.56 -1.14 10.24
C LEU A 472 -20.52 0.01 10.61
N PRO A 473 -20.92 0.92 9.71
CA PRO A 473 -21.95 1.92 10.02
C PRO A 473 -23.32 1.30 10.29
N VAL A 474 -23.71 0.28 9.53
CA VAL A 474 -24.96 -0.48 9.79
C VAL A 474 -24.90 -1.12 11.17
N LEU A 475 -23.78 -1.78 11.49
CA LEU A 475 -23.56 -2.40 12.79
C LEU A 475 -23.64 -1.34 13.90
N PHE A 476 -22.95 -0.21 13.77
CA PHE A 476 -23.02 0.89 14.72
C PHE A 476 -24.45 1.38 14.93
N ALA A 477 -25.20 1.65 13.86
CA ALA A 477 -26.59 2.11 13.95
C ALA A 477 -27.49 1.09 14.67
N THR A 478 -27.26 -0.20 14.45
CA THR A 478 -28.02 -1.27 15.11
C THR A 478 -27.58 -1.58 16.54
N THR A 479 -26.38 -1.19 16.97
CA THR A 479 -25.87 -1.56 18.31
C THR A 479 -25.67 -0.39 19.25
N VAL A 480 -25.80 0.85 18.78
CA VAL A 480 -25.60 2.06 19.57
C VAL A 480 -26.48 2.12 20.82
N PHE A 481 -27.68 1.53 20.78
CA PHE A 481 -28.58 1.48 21.93
C PHE A 481 -28.14 0.49 23.02
N MET A 482 -27.35 -0.53 22.68
CA MET A 482 -26.80 -1.50 23.64
C MET A 482 -25.47 -1.01 24.18
N ASN A 483 -24.55 -0.69 23.27
CA ASN A 483 -23.22 -0.18 23.60
C ASN A 483 -22.66 0.57 22.38
N ALA A 484 -22.47 1.88 22.53
CA ALA A 484 -21.89 2.73 21.49
C ALA A 484 -20.51 2.26 21.03
N GLY A 485 -19.72 1.64 21.91
CA GLY A 485 -18.38 1.12 21.62
C GLY A 485 -18.34 -0.25 20.93
N PHE A 486 -19.47 -0.93 20.76
CA PHE A 486 -19.52 -2.32 20.27
C PHE A 486 -18.87 -2.49 18.88
N VAL A 487 -19.06 -1.54 17.97
CA VAL A 487 -18.46 -1.54 16.63
C VAL A 487 -16.92 -1.61 16.69
N PHE A 488 -16.30 -1.00 17.69
CA PHE A 488 -14.86 -1.02 17.86
C PHE A 488 -14.35 -2.35 18.42
N HIS A 489 -15.15 -3.07 19.20
CA HIS A 489 -14.82 -4.44 19.60
C HIS A 489 -14.80 -5.40 18.41
N ILE A 490 -15.75 -5.27 17.49
CA ILE A 490 -15.74 -6.01 16.22
C ILE A 490 -14.52 -5.64 15.37
N GLY A 491 -14.20 -4.34 15.27
CA GLY A 491 -12.98 -3.89 14.61
C GLY A 491 -11.70 -4.45 15.24
N ALA A 492 -11.64 -4.52 16.57
CA ALA A 492 -10.52 -5.13 17.31
C ALA A 492 -10.38 -6.63 17.00
N LEU A 493 -11.50 -7.35 16.92
CA LEU A 493 -11.52 -8.78 16.56
C LEU A 493 -11.02 -9.02 15.13
N ILE A 494 -11.45 -8.21 14.17
CA ILE A 494 -10.99 -8.29 12.77
C ILE A 494 -9.47 -8.03 12.68
N LEU A 495 -8.96 -7.05 13.41
CA LEU A 495 -7.52 -6.77 13.46
C LEU A 495 -6.73 -7.86 14.21
N ALA A 496 -7.29 -8.47 15.25
CA ALA A 496 -6.69 -9.63 15.91
C ALA A 496 -6.61 -10.84 14.97
N LEU A 497 -7.64 -11.09 14.15
CA LEU A 497 -7.60 -12.10 13.10
C LEU A 497 -6.51 -11.79 12.07
N THR A 498 -6.37 -10.52 11.69
CA THR A 498 -5.31 -10.05 10.79
C THR A 498 -3.91 -10.31 11.35
N PHE A 499 -3.72 -10.08 12.64
CA PHE A 499 -2.49 -10.43 13.36
C PHE A 499 -2.20 -11.94 13.29
N VAL A 500 -3.20 -12.79 13.54
CA VAL A 500 -3.05 -14.25 13.44
C VAL A 500 -2.68 -14.69 12.03
N LEU A 501 -3.31 -14.13 10.99
CA LEU A 501 -2.95 -14.42 9.59
C LEU A 501 -1.51 -14.02 9.29
N THR A 502 -1.06 -12.87 9.79
CA THR A 502 0.33 -12.41 9.62
C THR A 502 1.32 -13.34 10.34
N ALA A 503 0.96 -13.86 11.52
CA ALA A 503 1.77 -14.84 12.24
C ALA A 503 1.84 -16.20 11.51
N ILE A 504 0.74 -16.65 10.90
CA ILE A 504 0.74 -17.84 10.04
C ILE A 504 1.63 -17.60 8.81
N ASN A 505 1.53 -16.43 8.18
CA ASN A 505 2.36 -16.08 7.04
C ASN A 505 3.86 -16.08 7.40
N MET A 506 4.18 -15.55 8.59
CA MET A 506 5.51 -15.59 9.15
C MET A 506 6.03 -17.02 9.34
N TYR A 507 5.20 -17.92 9.87
CA TYR A 507 5.56 -19.33 9.99
C TYR A 507 5.84 -19.98 8.62
N LEU A 508 4.98 -19.74 7.63
CA LEU A 508 5.11 -20.30 6.29
C LEU A 508 6.36 -19.81 5.55
N LEU A 509 6.67 -18.51 5.65
CA LEU A 509 7.82 -17.89 4.97
C LEU A 509 9.17 -18.17 5.64
N LEU A 510 9.21 -18.41 6.96
CA LEU A 510 10.46 -18.62 7.69
C LEU A 510 10.77 -20.10 7.97
N TYR A 511 9.73 -20.92 8.18
CA TYR A 511 9.86 -22.31 8.64
C TYR A 511 9.22 -23.35 7.72
N GLY A 512 8.36 -22.93 6.78
CA GLY A 512 7.66 -23.83 5.86
C GLY A 512 8.53 -24.39 4.72
N LYS A 513 7.94 -25.29 3.92
CA LYS A 513 8.53 -25.89 2.70
C LYS A 513 8.89 -24.89 1.58
N TYR A 514 8.66 -23.59 1.79
CA TYR A 514 8.95 -22.51 0.84
C TYR A 514 10.37 -21.91 1.02
N LYS A 515 11.28 -22.67 1.63
CA LYS A 515 12.68 -22.29 1.87
C LYS A 515 13.55 -22.37 0.61
#